data_AF-A0A5P9B631-F1
#
_entry.id   AF-A0A5P9B631-F1
#
_cell.length_a   1.000
_cell.length_b   1.000
_cell.length_c   1.000
_cell.angle_alpha   90.00
_cell.angle_beta   90.00
_cell.angle_gamma   90.00
#
_symmetry.space_group_name_H-M   'P 1'
#
loop_
_entity.id
_entity.type
_entity.pdbx_description
1 polymer ?
#
loop_
_entity_poly.entity_id
_entity_poly.type
_entity_poly.pdbx_seq_one_letter_code
_entity_poly.pdbx_strand_id
1 'polypeptide(L)'
;MIPTIRKDKQYRITIEEVGTEQARTLEFDYQDREDLFNVVDSLKKGSGLEPETATKVAVALRLLGPVMMKDRKHPLFLDFMPHFKTFMQNLKSTVKQALKEK
;
A
#
# COMPACT_ATOMS: atom_id res chain seq x y z
N MET A 1 -3.09 -29.77 10.28
CA MET A 1 -2.75 -28.34 10.16
C MET A 1 -4.01 -27.59 9.78
N ILE A 2 -4.60 -26.84 10.71
CA ILE A 2 -5.73 -25.95 10.42
C ILE A 2 -5.11 -24.71 9.75
N PRO A 3 -5.51 -24.32 8.53
CA PRO A 3 -5.01 -23.09 7.92
C PRO A 3 -5.44 -21.93 8.82
N THR A 4 -4.50 -21.16 9.34
CA THR A 4 -4.83 -19.92 10.03
C THR A 4 -5.41 -18.98 8.98
N ILE A 5 -6.75 -18.86 8.94
CA ILE A 5 -7.42 -17.88 8.09
C ILE A 5 -6.98 -16.52 8.62
N ARG A 6 -6.02 -15.89 7.92
CA ARG A 6 -5.55 -14.55 8.27
C ARG A 6 -6.73 -13.61 8.04
N LYS A 7 -7.34 -13.13 9.12
CA LYS A 7 -8.47 -12.20 9.05
C LYS A 7 -7.97 -10.89 8.44
N ASP A 8 -8.64 -10.45 7.39
CA ASP A 8 -8.34 -9.16 6.77
C ASP A 8 -8.48 -8.03 7.81
N LYS A 9 -7.60 -7.05 7.68
CA LYS A 9 -7.59 -5.82 8.48
C LYS A 9 -8.59 -4.83 7.89
N GLN A 10 -9.30 -4.13 8.76
CA GLN A 10 -10.27 -3.11 8.37
C GLN A 10 -9.76 -1.74 8.79
N TYR A 11 -9.93 -0.77 7.90
CA TYR A 11 -9.50 0.61 8.06
C TYR A 11 -10.61 1.53 7.59
N ARG A 12 -10.57 2.78 8.06
CA ARG A 12 -11.30 3.90 7.47
C ARG A 12 -10.29 4.87 6.90
N ILE A 13 -10.50 5.25 5.65
CA ILE A 13 -9.69 6.28 4.98
C ILE A 13 -10.53 7.55 4.95
N THR A 14 -9.95 8.63 5.48
CA THR A 14 -10.52 9.96 5.42
C THR A 14 -9.51 10.89 4.77
N ILE A 15 -9.93 11.64 3.76
CA ILE A 15 -9.15 12.71 3.13
C ILE A 15 -9.91 14.01 3.36
N GLU A 16 -9.24 14.99 3.95
CA GLU A 16 -9.79 16.31 4.24
C GLU A 16 -8.98 17.38 3.50
N GLU A 17 -9.66 18.31 2.85
CA GLU A 17 -9.02 19.46 2.24
C GLU A 17 -8.52 20.43 3.32
N VAL A 18 -7.27 20.89 3.18
CA VAL A 18 -6.63 21.81 4.13
C VAL A 18 -6.37 23.16 3.47
N GLY A 19 -6.39 24.25 4.26
CA GLY A 19 -6.10 25.60 3.77
C GLY A 19 -7.26 26.31 3.07
N THR A 20 -8.51 25.86 3.31
CA THR A 20 -9.74 26.46 2.79
C THR A 20 -10.76 26.63 3.92
N GLU A 21 -11.60 27.66 3.84
CA GLU A 21 -12.67 27.92 4.81
C GLU A 21 -13.82 26.91 4.69
N GLN A 22 -13.97 26.27 3.52
CA GLN A 22 -14.98 25.24 3.27
C GLN A 22 -14.27 23.94 2.87
N ALA A 23 -13.72 23.25 3.87
CA ALA A 23 -13.05 21.98 3.67
C ALA A 23 -14.04 20.89 3.24
N ARG A 24 -13.70 20.16 2.18
CA ARG A 24 -14.42 18.96 1.76
C ARG A 24 -13.74 17.72 2.32
N THR A 25 -14.54 16.70 2.59
CA THR A 25 -14.07 15.42 3.11
C THR A 25 -14.52 14.27 2.21
N LEU A 26 -13.61 13.32 1.97
CA LEU A 26 -13.91 12.01 1.38
C LEU A 26 -13.68 10.96 2.45
N GLU A 27 -14.64 10.05 2.64
CA GLU A 27 -14.54 8.96 3.60
C GLU A 27 -14.97 7.63 2.96
N PHE A 28 -14.21 6.57 3.21
CA PHE A 28 -14.58 5.20 2.83
C PHE A 28 -13.94 4.15 3.74
N ASP A 29 -14.64 3.02 3.90
CA ASP A 29 -14.09 1.84 4.56
C ASP A 29 -13.21 1.05 3.59
N TYR A 30 -12.09 0.54 4.10
CA TYR A 30 -11.07 -0.15 3.32
C TYR A 30 -10.64 -1.45 4.03
N GLN A 31 -10.70 -2.57 3.31
CA GLN A 31 -10.30 -3.88 3.80
C GLN A 31 -9.02 -4.34 3.10
N ASP A 32 -8.04 -4.79 3.89
CA ASP A 32 -6.72 -5.20 3.39
C ASP A 32 -6.27 -6.53 4.03
N ARG A 33 -5.65 -7.39 3.23
CA ARG A 33 -5.02 -8.64 3.70
C ARG A 33 -3.71 -8.41 4.44
N GLU A 34 -3.04 -7.30 4.14
CA GLU A 34 -1.80 -6.86 4.76
C GLU A 34 -2.10 -5.86 5.87
N ASP A 35 -1.22 -5.82 6.86
CA ASP A 35 -1.28 -4.80 7.90
C ASP A 35 -0.61 -3.51 7.40
N LEU A 36 -1.43 -2.50 7.07
CA LEU A 36 -0.98 -1.24 6.48
C LEU A 36 0.08 -0.53 7.34
N PHE A 37 -0.04 -0.58 8.67
CA PHE A 37 0.92 0.05 9.56
C PHE A 37 2.27 -0.66 9.50
N ASN A 38 2.28 -1.99 9.52
CA ASN A 38 3.51 -2.75 9.34
C ASN A 38 4.16 -2.50 7.98
N VAL A 39 3.36 -2.33 6.92
CA VAL A 39 3.87 -1.98 5.58
C VAL A 39 4.54 -0.59 5.62
N VAL A 40 3.88 0.41 6.20
CA VAL A 40 4.44 1.77 6.37
C VAL A 40 5.76 1.70 7.14
N ASP A 41 5.79 1.01 8.28
CA ASP A 41 6.99 0.90 9.11
C ASP A 41 8.13 0.17 8.39
N SER A 42 7.81 -0.88 7.63
CA SER A 42 8.82 -1.60 6.83
C SER A 42 9.41 -0.68 5.77
N LEU A 43 8.58 0.09 5.07
CA LEU A 43 9.04 1.01 4.04
C LEU A 43 9.88 2.14 4.64
N LYS A 44 9.48 2.75 5.76
CA LYS A 44 10.29 3.76 6.46
C LYS A 44 11.69 3.24 6.82
N LYS A 45 11.79 1.97 7.22
CA LYS A 45 13.05 1.38 7.69
C LYS A 45 13.97 0.91 6.57
N GLY A 46 13.42 0.49 5.43
CA GLY A 46 14.17 -0.28 4.43
C GLY A 46 14.00 0.15 2.97
N SER A 47 13.19 1.15 2.66
CA SER A 47 13.01 1.60 1.26
C SER A 47 14.08 2.59 0.79
N GLY A 48 14.79 3.24 1.72
CA GLY A 48 15.70 4.37 1.41
C GLY A 48 14.98 5.70 1.14
N LEU A 49 13.66 5.77 1.31
CA LEU A 49 12.88 7.00 1.20
C LEU A 49 12.79 7.72 2.55
N GLU A 50 12.63 9.04 2.51
CA GLU A 50 12.28 9.83 3.69
C GLU A 50 10.98 9.33 4.34
N PRO A 51 10.84 9.38 5.69
CA PRO A 51 9.74 8.72 6.39
C PRO A 51 8.34 9.15 5.94
N GLU A 52 8.16 10.44 5.61
CA GLU A 52 6.88 10.96 5.12
C GLU A 52 6.55 10.43 3.71
N THR A 53 7.53 10.46 2.81
CA THR A 53 7.41 9.91 1.45
C THR A 53 7.16 8.40 1.48
N ALA A 54 7.87 7.67 2.36
CA ALA A 54 7.67 6.25 2.56
C ALA A 54 6.24 5.92 3.01
N THR A 55 5.67 6.75 3.89
CA THR A 55 4.26 6.62 4.31
C THR A 55 3.31 6.80 3.13
N LYS A 56 3.48 7.88 2.34
CA LYS A 56 2.65 8.17 1.16
C LYS A 56 2.71 7.03 0.14
N VAL A 57 3.91 6.53 -0.16
CA VAL A 57 4.11 5.40 -1.09
C VAL A 57 3.47 4.12 -0.57
N ALA A 58 3.65 3.79 0.72
CA ALA A 58 3.04 2.62 1.33
C ALA A 58 1.51 2.63 1.19
N VAL A 59 0.87 3.75 1.57
CA VAL A 59 -0.59 3.92 1.50
C VAL A 59 -1.07 3.85 0.04
N ALA A 60 -0.44 4.58 -0.88
CA ALA A 60 -0.82 4.57 -2.30
C ALA A 60 -0.74 3.16 -2.93
N LEU A 61 0.34 2.43 -2.66
CA LEU A 61 0.51 1.06 -3.18
C LEU A 61 -0.50 0.08 -2.58
N ARG A 62 -0.88 0.26 -1.32
CA ARG A 62 -1.90 -0.58 -0.69
C ARG A 62 -3.29 -0.25 -1.20
N LEU A 63 -3.64 1.00 -1.48
CA LEU A 63 -4.93 1.35 -2.06
C LEU A 63 -5.05 0.89 -3.52
N LEU A 64 -4.01 1.07 -4.33
CA LEU A 64 -4.05 0.74 -5.76
C LEU A 64 -3.81 -0.74 -6.07
N GLY A 65 -2.84 -1.37 -5.40
CA GLY A 65 -2.40 -2.72 -5.72
C GLY A 65 -3.51 -3.78 -5.71
N PRO A 66 -4.34 -3.89 -4.65
CA PRO A 66 -5.47 -4.82 -4.59
C PRO A 66 -6.53 -4.59 -5.65
N VAL A 67 -6.83 -3.32 -5.96
CA VAL A 67 -7.76 -2.96 -7.04
C VAL A 67 -7.24 -3.48 -8.36
N MET A 68 -5.97 -3.21 -8.66
CA MET A 68 -5.30 -3.75 -9.85
C MET A 68 -5.33 -5.28 -9.87
N MET A 69 -5.05 -5.96 -8.75
CA MET A 69 -5.06 -7.44 -8.70
C MET A 69 -6.45 -8.02 -8.96
N LYS A 70 -7.50 -7.42 -8.38
CA LYS A 70 -8.90 -7.83 -8.55
C LYS A 70 -9.32 -7.68 -10.01
N ASP A 71 -9.00 -6.53 -10.60
CA ASP A 71 -9.40 -6.15 -11.95
C ASP A 71 -8.25 -6.30 -12.96
N ARG A 72 -7.39 -7.31 -12.77
CA ARG A 72 -6.12 -7.46 -13.54
C ARG A 72 -6.26 -7.60 -15.05
N LYS A 73 -7.46 -7.91 -15.55
CA LYS A 73 -7.78 -8.01 -16.99
C LYS A 73 -8.44 -6.74 -17.53
N HIS A 74 -8.69 -5.74 -16.67
CA HIS A 74 -9.28 -4.47 -17.08
C HIS A 74 -8.33 -3.75 -18.05
N PRO A 75 -8.82 -3.17 -19.17
CA PRO A 75 -7.97 -2.54 -20.18
C PRO A 75 -7.00 -1.48 -19.62
N LEU A 76 -7.43 -0.71 -18.63
CA LEU A 76 -6.57 0.30 -17.96
C LEU A 76 -5.38 -0.29 -17.20
N PHE A 77 -5.46 -1.54 -16.75
CA PHE A 77 -4.40 -2.17 -15.94
C PHE A 77 -3.60 -3.22 -16.71
N LEU A 78 -4.13 -3.73 -17.81
CA LEU A 78 -3.59 -4.90 -18.51
C LEU A 78 -2.13 -4.70 -18.92
N ASP A 79 -1.81 -3.58 -19.56
CA ASP A 79 -0.45 -3.28 -20.03
C ASP A 79 0.48 -2.81 -18.90
N PHE A 80 -0.08 -2.20 -17.84
CA PHE A 80 0.70 -1.72 -16.71
C PHE A 80 1.05 -2.82 -15.70
N MET A 81 0.22 -3.86 -15.61
CA MET A 81 0.31 -4.93 -14.60
C MET A 81 1.69 -5.61 -14.52
N PRO A 82 2.34 -5.98 -15.63
CA PRO A 82 3.64 -6.64 -15.57
C PRO A 82 4.70 -5.73 -14.94
N HIS A 83 4.68 -4.44 -15.29
CA HIS A 83 5.62 -3.44 -14.76
C HIS A 83 5.36 -3.15 -13.29
N PHE A 84 4.10 -3.02 -12.90
CA PHE A 84 3.72 -2.86 -11.49
C PHE A 84 4.20 -4.05 -10.66
N LYS A 85 4.05 -5.29 -11.17
CA LYS A 85 4.53 -6.49 -10.50
C LYS A 85 6.06 -6.47 -10.31
N THR A 86 6.82 -6.14 -11.36
CA THR A 86 8.29 -6.02 -11.27
C THR A 86 8.71 -4.97 -10.25
N PHE A 87 8.06 -3.81 -10.26
CA PHE A 87 8.29 -2.76 -9.26
C PHE A 87 8.05 -3.27 -7.83
N MET A 88 6.90 -3.92 -7.58
CA MET A 88 6.56 -4.44 -6.25
C MET A 88 7.52 -5.54 -5.78
N GLN A 89 8.04 -6.36 -6.70
CA GLN A 89 9.04 -7.38 -6.37
C GLN A 89 10.36 -6.73 -5.94
N ASN A 90 10.85 -5.75 -6.70
CA ASN A 90 12.07 -5.02 -6.38
C ASN A 90 11.95 -4.30 -5.03
N LEU A 91 10.87 -3.55 -4.82
CA LEU A 91 10.60 -2.85 -3.56
C LEU A 91 10.62 -3.80 -2.36
N LYS A 92 9.92 -4.93 -2.46
CA LYS A 92 9.88 -5.94 -1.37
C LYS A 92 11.26 -6.54 -1.11
N SER A 93 12.04 -6.80 -2.16
CA SER A 93 13.39 -7.34 -2.03
C SER A 93 14.31 -6.34 -1.32
N THR A 94 14.31 -5.08 -1.74
CA THR A 94 15.09 -4.00 -1.13
C THR A 94 14.76 -3.84 0.34
N VAL A 95 13.47 -3.71 0.68
CA VAL A 95 13.02 -3.55 2.08
C VAL A 95 13.42 -4.77 2.91
N LYS A 96 13.24 -5.98 2.40
CA LYS A 96 13.61 -7.22 3.11
C LYS A 96 15.11 -7.30 3.36
N GLN A 97 15.94 -6.89 2.40
CA GLN A 97 17.39 -6.89 2.56
C GLN A 97 17.83 -5.90 3.63
N ALA A 98 17.35 -4.65 3.56
CA ALA A 98 17.68 -3.60 4.52
C ALA A 98 17.24 -3.93 5.96
N LEU A 99 16.16 -4.68 6.13
CA LEU A 99 15.69 -5.14 7.44
C LEU A 99 16.48 -6.32 8.02
N LYS A 100 17.25 -7.05 7.20
CA LYS A 100 18.14 -8.14 7.68
C LYS A 100 19.52 -7.65 8.08
N GLU A 101 19.96 -6.53 7.51
CA GLU A 101 21.26 -5.90 7.76
C GLU A 101 21.25 -5.01 9.02
N LYS A 102 20.08 -4.84 9.66
CA LYS A 102 19.86 -4.14 10.93
C LYS A 102 19.56 -5.14 12.03
#